data_AF-A0A1W2BY88-F1
#
_entry.id   AF-A0A1W2BY88-F1
#
_cell.length_a   1.000
_cell.length_b   1.000
_cell.length_c   1.000
_cell.angle_alpha   90.00
_cell.angle_beta   90.00
_cell.angle_gamma   90.00
#
_symmetry.space_group_name_H-M   'P 1'
#
loop_
_entity.id
_entity.type
_entity.pdbx_description
1 polymer ?
#
loop_
_entity_poly.entity_id
_entity_poly.type
_entity_poly.pdbx_seq_one_letter_code
_entity_poly.pdbx_strand_id
1 'polypeptide(L)'
;MSDSFIVVSSLSFSWPDDTPVFDGLSVSVPGGRTGLVAPNGAGKSTLLKLVAGTLTPSEGSVSVEGVLGYLPQDLPLTAGLTVAEVLGVADVLRAIRAVESGDVGEEHFTTIGNDWDLEERTRAQLDRLGLGELALDRVLGTLSGGQVISLGLAAQLLKQPDVLLLDEPTNNLDLDARHRLHDVLDDWRGCLVVVSHDRALLDRMDRIAELDGGEVRFYGGNFSSYEEAVTAEREVAEKNVRSAEQEVKREKREMQQARERAARRASNAQRNLSNAGLPKIFAGTMKRNAEVSAAKADGTHAARLGAARSKLDQAERALKDEQRISLELPRTAVPAGRTLFLGSDIRVRDLFDDLSLAIRGPERIALAAPNGAGKSTLLRVVHGSLTPDSGEVKRADGRVAYLSQRLDLLDDARTVAENLAAFAPAMPPAERMNLLARFLFRGTRAHLPVGVLSGGERLRATLACVLFAEPAPQLLLLDEPTNNLDLVSAGQLESALNAYQGAFVVVSHDERFLSEVRIDRRLRLDGGKLAAHD
;
A
#
# COMPACT_ATOMS: atom_id res chain seq x y z
N MET A 1 0.28 7.73 -36.76
CA MET A 1 1.50 7.17 -36.14
C MET A 1 1.16 7.00 -34.67
N SER A 2 1.57 5.91 -34.03
CA SER A 2 1.24 5.67 -32.62
C SER A 2 1.90 6.76 -31.77
N ASP A 3 1.12 7.68 -31.22
CA ASP A 3 1.57 8.80 -30.35
C ASP A 3 1.97 8.26 -28.96
N SER A 4 3.05 7.47 -28.95
CA SER A 4 3.61 6.85 -27.77
C SER A 4 4.86 7.59 -27.32
N PHE A 5 4.78 8.25 -26.16
CA PHE A 5 5.89 9.02 -25.61
C PHE A 5 6.95 8.13 -24.95
N ILE A 6 6.55 6.99 -24.39
CA ILE A 6 7.46 6.02 -23.77
C ILE A 6 7.24 4.67 -24.46
N VAL A 7 8.33 4.05 -24.91
CA VAL A 7 8.31 2.69 -25.46
C VAL A 7 9.39 1.87 -24.78
N VAL A 8 8.96 0.80 -24.13
CA VAL A 8 9.78 -0.22 -23.48
C VAL A 8 9.63 -1.51 -24.29
N SER A 9 10.73 -2.11 -24.73
CA SER A 9 10.73 -3.29 -25.60
C SER A 9 11.62 -4.39 -25.03
N SER A 10 11.00 -5.54 -24.72
CA SER A 10 11.66 -6.76 -24.22
C SER A 10 12.66 -6.49 -23.08
N LEU A 11 12.27 -5.64 -22.14
CA LEU A 11 13.09 -5.16 -21.05
C LEU A 11 13.30 -6.25 -20.00
N SER A 12 14.57 -6.58 -19.76
CA SER A 12 14.96 -7.45 -18.66
C SER A 12 15.90 -6.71 -17.71
N PHE A 13 15.68 -6.88 -16.41
CA PHE A 13 16.50 -6.27 -15.37
C PHE A 13 16.53 -7.15 -14.11
N SER A 14 17.74 -7.36 -13.61
CA SER A 14 18.01 -8.00 -12.32
C SER A 14 18.89 -7.10 -11.47
N TRP A 15 18.73 -7.17 -10.15
CA TRP A 15 19.65 -6.52 -9.22
C TRP A 15 21.04 -7.19 -9.27
N PRO A 16 22.11 -6.52 -8.78
CA PRO A 16 23.45 -7.09 -8.74
C PRO A 16 23.60 -8.40 -7.96
N ASP A 17 22.61 -8.75 -7.14
CA ASP A 17 22.52 -10.02 -6.40
C ASP A 17 21.76 -11.11 -7.15
N ASP A 18 21.57 -10.93 -8.46
CA ASP A 18 20.80 -11.80 -9.38
C ASP A 18 19.29 -11.90 -9.06
N THR A 19 18.75 -11.02 -8.20
CA THR A 19 17.30 -10.97 -7.97
C THR A 19 16.60 -10.43 -9.23
N PRO A 20 15.78 -11.23 -9.94
CA PRO A 20 15.10 -10.78 -11.16
C PRO A 20 13.96 -9.83 -10.80
N VAL A 21 13.83 -8.73 -11.54
CA VAL A 21 12.72 -7.78 -11.41
C VAL A 21 11.81 -7.84 -12.64
N PHE A 22 12.40 -7.75 -13.83
CA PHE A 22 11.69 -7.84 -15.10
C PHE A 22 12.35 -8.85 -16.02
N ASP A 23 11.53 -9.60 -16.76
CA ASP A 23 11.95 -10.57 -17.77
C ASP A 23 11.11 -10.36 -19.04
N GLY A 24 11.68 -9.67 -20.03
CA GLY A 24 11.02 -9.42 -21.32
C GLY A 24 9.85 -8.43 -21.32
N LEU A 25 9.76 -7.53 -20.33
CA LEU A 25 8.66 -6.56 -20.21
C LEU A 25 8.58 -5.66 -21.45
N SER A 26 7.39 -5.57 -22.06
CA SER A 26 7.14 -4.69 -23.20
C SER A 26 5.89 -3.85 -22.94
N VAL A 27 6.03 -2.53 -23.01
CA VAL A 27 4.94 -1.60 -22.72
C VAL A 27 5.11 -0.31 -23.52
N SER A 28 4.00 0.27 -23.97
CA SER A 28 3.97 1.56 -24.64
C SER A 28 3.01 2.49 -23.92
N VAL A 29 3.49 3.65 -23.49
CA VAL A 29 2.70 4.64 -22.75
C VAL A 29 2.39 5.82 -23.67
N PRO A 30 1.11 6.09 -23.97
CA PRO A 30 0.73 7.24 -24.78
C PRO A 30 0.67 8.53 -23.94
N GLY A 31 0.45 9.66 -24.60
CA GLY A 31 0.17 10.93 -23.94
C GLY A 31 -1.05 10.89 -23.00
N GLY A 32 -1.16 11.89 -22.13
CA GLY A 32 -2.15 11.96 -21.06
C GLY A 32 -1.60 11.46 -19.72
N ARG A 33 -2.48 11.35 -18.72
CA ARG A 33 -2.13 11.09 -17.32
C ARG A 33 -2.39 9.63 -16.98
N THR A 34 -1.33 8.92 -16.61
CA THR A 34 -1.35 7.48 -16.31
C THR A 34 -0.93 7.26 -14.86
N GLY A 35 -1.80 6.67 -14.05
CA GLY A 35 -1.44 6.19 -12.71
C GLY A 35 -0.87 4.77 -12.80
N LEU A 36 0.30 4.51 -12.21
CA LEU A 36 0.93 3.19 -12.15
C LEU A 36 0.72 2.58 -10.76
N VAL A 37 -0.07 1.50 -10.71
CA VAL A 37 -0.38 0.76 -9.48
C VAL A 37 0.24 -0.64 -9.55
N ALA A 38 0.73 -1.11 -8.42
CA ALA A 38 1.29 -2.46 -8.27
C ALA A 38 1.47 -2.79 -6.79
N PRO A 39 1.50 -4.08 -6.42
CA PRO A 39 1.94 -4.51 -5.11
C PRO A 39 3.35 -4.00 -4.75
N ASN A 40 3.66 -3.95 -3.46
CA ASN A 40 5.02 -3.68 -3.01
C ASN A 40 6.02 -4.72 -3.55
N GLY A 41 7.16 -4.25 -4.03
CA GLY A 41 8.21 -5.10 -4.60
C GLY A 41 8.00 -5.51 -6.07
N ALA A 42 6.91 -5.11 -6.71
CA ALA A 42 6.66 -5.40 -8.14
C ALA A 42 7.59 -4.62 -9.11
N GLY A 43 8.39 -3.67 -8.61
CA GLY A 43 9.37 -2.94 -9.42
C GLY A 43 8.91 -1.59 -9.98
N LYS A 44 7.85 -0.95 -9.46
CA LYS A 44 7.35 0.37 -9.90
C LYS A 44 8.46 1.43 -10.03
N SER A 45 9.16 1.69 -8.92
CA SER A 45 10.29 2.64 -8.89
C SER A 45 11.45 2.19 -9.78
N THR A 46 11.67 0.88 -9.91
CA THR A 46 12.69 0.33 -10.82
C THR A 46 12.35 0.63 -12.27
N LEU A 47 11.08 0.47 -12.67
CA LEU A 47 10.61 0.81 -14.01
C LEU A 47 10.80 2.30 -14.29
N LEU A 48 10.40 3.19 -13.38
CA LEU A 48 10.61 4.63 -13.53
C LEU A 48 12.10 4.98 -13.65
N LYS A 49 12.96 4.35 -12.84
CA LYS A 49 14.42 4.54 -12.91
C LYS A 49 15.03 4.07 -14.23
N LEU A 50 14.54 2.97 -14.79
CA LEU A 50 14.93 2.45 -16.11
C LEU A 50 14.45 3.39 -17.23
N VAL A 51 13.21 3.90 -17.13
CA VAL A 51 12.69 4.90 -18.08
C VAL A 51 13.50 6.21 -18.01
N ALA A 52 13.89 6.61 -16.80
CA ALA A 52 14.72 7.79 -16.56
C ALA A 52 16.20 7.63 -16.95
N GLY A 53 16.64 6.43 -17.38
CA GLY A 53 18.03 6.15 -17.69
C GLY A 53 18.98 6.16 -16.48
N THR A 54 18.44 6.22 -15.26
CA THR A 54 19.24 6.13 -14.02
C THR A 54 19.68 4.71 -13.72
N LEU A 55 18.93 3.72 -14.22
CA LEU A 55 19.32 2.31 -14.28
C LEU A 55 19.44 1.90 -15.73
N THR A 56 20.33 0.95 -16.01
CA THR A 56 20.51 0.37 -17.34
C THR A 56 19.90 -1.03 -17.37
N PRO A 57 19.05 -1.35 -18.35
CA PRO A 57 18.53 -2.70 -18.48
C PRO A 57 19.63 -3.68 -18.88
N SER A 58 19.45 -4.95 -18.47
CA SER A 58 20.35 -6.03 -18.88
C SER A 58 20.09 -6.45 -20.32
N GLU A 59 18.82 -6.45 -20.74
CA GLU A 59 18.37 -6.70 -22.12
C GLU A 59 17.20 -5.80 -22.49
N GLY A 60 16.95 -5.65 -23.78
CA GLY A 60 15.88 -4.80 -24.31
C GLY A 60 16.27 -3.33 -24.44
N SER A 61 15.28 -2.48 -24.67
CA SER A 61 15.48 -1.05 -24.86
C SER A 61 14.35 -0.21 -24.28
N VAL A 62 14.70 0.99 -23.85
CA VAL A 62 13.77 2.05 -23.46
C VAL A 62 14.01 3.24 -24.38
N SER A 63 12.93 3.81 -24.91
CA SER A 63 12.95 5.07 -25.64
C SER A 63 11.91 6.02 -25.08
N VAL A 64 12.27 7.31 -25.01
CA VAL A 64 11.43 8.40 -24.53
C VAL A 64 11.47 9.51 -25.58
N GLU A 65 10.31 10.02 -25.97
CA GLU A 65 10.16 11.13 -26.90
C GLU A 65 10.07 12.46 -26.14
N GLY A 66 11.00 13.38 -26.43
CA GLY A 66 11.03 14.72 -25.82
C GLY A 66 11.88 14.82 -24.55
N VAL A 67 11.68 15.91 -23.81
CA VAL A 67 12.39 16.20 -22.56
C VAL A 67 11.75 15.44 -21.41
N LEU A 68 12.57 14.69 -20.66
CA LEU A 68 12.12 13.90 -19.52
C LEU A 68 12.38 14.60 -18.18
N GLY A 69 11.34 14.74 -17.38
CA GLY A 69 11.41 15.07 -15.96
C GLY A 69 11.19 13.82 -15.11
N TYR A 70 11.99 13.63 -14.06
CA TYR A 70 11.82 12.54 -13.11
C TYR A 70 11.95 13.05 -11.68
N LEU A 71 10.92 12.81 -10.88
CA LEU A 71 10.91 13.04 -9.44
C LEU A 71 11.00 11.68 -8.72
N PRO A 72 12.16 11.33 -8.14
CA PRO A 72 12.29 10.09 -7.37
C PRO A 72 11.58 10.19 -6.02
N GLN A 73 11.22 9.03 -5.46
CA GLN A 73 10.60 8.91 -4.14
C GLN A 73 11.46 9.53 -3.02
N ASP A 74 12.76 9.23 -3.03
CA ASP A 74 13.72 9.77 -2.09
C ASP A 74 14.63 10.78 -2.79
N LEU A 75 14.45 12.05 -2.46
CA LEU A 75 15.38 13.10 -2.86
C LEU A 75 16.59 13.06 -1.91
N PRO A 76 17.82 12.80 -2.39
CA PRO A 76 18.99 12.88 -1.54
C PRO A 76 19.10 14.31 -1.01
N LEU A 77 18.94 14.47 0.31
CA LEU A 77 19.12 15.75 0.98
C LEU A 77 20.60 16.11 0.96
N THR A 78 21.04 16.79 -0.08
CA THR A 78 22.34 17.48 -0.09
C THR A 78 22.17 18.74 0.75
N ALA A 79 22.24 18.57 2.07
CA ALA A 79 21.91 19.58 3.07
C ALA A 79 22.64 20.93 2.89
N GLY A 80 23.75 20.98 2.15
CA GLY A 80 24.50 22.20 1.85
C GLY A 80 24.06 22.96 0.60
N LEU A 81 23.19 22.39 -0.25
CA LEU A 81 22.72 23.10 -1.45
C LEU A 81 21.66 24.15 -1.10
N THR A 82 21.65 25.21 -1.89
CA THR A 82 20.64 26.27 -1.88
C THR A 82 19.44 25.90 -2.75
N VAL A 83 18.32 26.57 -2.52
CA VAL A 83 17.11 26.46 -3.36
C VAL A 83 17.43 26.70 -4.84
N ALA A 84 18.22 27.73 -5.17
CA ALA A 84 18.61 28.05 -6.54
C ALA A 84 19.43 26.93 -7.21
N GLU A 85 20.33 26.29 -6.46
CA GLU A 85 21.16 25.19 -6.98
C GLU A 85 20.33 23.95 -7.27
N VAL A 86 19.37 23.62 -6.39
CA VAL A 86 18.47 22.46 -6.60
C VAL A 86 17.51 22.67 -7.76
N LEU A 87 17.04 23.91 -7.95
CA LEU A 87 16.25 24.29 -9.13
C LEU A 87 17.08 24.31 -10.43
N GLY A 88 18.41 24.27 -10.33
CA GLY A 88 19.31 24.35 -11.48
C GLY A 88 19.39 25.75 -12.09
N VAL A 89 18.99 26.79 -11.36
CA VAL A 89 18.90 28.18 -11.86
C VAL A 89 20.00 29.09 -11.32
N ALA A 90 20.81 28.59 -10.37
CA ALA A 90 21.80 29.41 -9.67
C ALA A 90 22.79 30.12 -10.62
N ASP A 91 23.29 29.43 -11.64
CA ASP A 91 24.30 29.96 -12.57
C ASP A 91 23.71 31.09 -13.42
N VAL A 92 22.52 30.88 -13.98
CA VAL A 92 21.81 31.86 -14.80
C VAL A 92 21.43 33.09 -13.97
N LEU A 93 20.92 32.90 -12.74
CA LEU A 93 20.60 34.03 -11.85
C LEU A 93 21.84 34.84 -11.45
N ARG A 94 22.99 34.19 -11.23
CA ARG A 94 24.25 34.90 -10.98
C ARG A 94 24.68 35.71 -12.20
N ALA A 95 24.55 35.15 -13.40
CA ALA A 95 24.86 35.85 -14.65
C ALA A 95 23.93 37.06 -14.88
N ILE A 96 22.61 36.92 -14.64
CA ILE A 96 21.66 38.03 -14.74
C ILE A 96 22.05 39.17 -13.79
N ARG A 97 22.29 38.86 -12.51
CA ARG A 97 22.69 39.87 -11.51
C ARG A 97 24.03 40.53 -11.85
N ALA A 98 24.98 39.79 -12.44
CA ALA A 98 26.25 40.36 -12.88
C ALA A 98 26.03 41.41 -13.98
N VAL A 99 25.22 41.09 -15.00
CA VAL A 99 24.86 42.02 -16.08
C VAL A 99 24.11 43.24 -15.54
N GLU A 100 23.15 43.06 -14.63
CA GLU A 100 22.40 44.16 -13.99
C GLU A 100 23.30 45.07 -13.15
N SER A 101 24.35 44.50 -12.53
CA SER A 101 25.36 45.27 -11.79
C SER A 101 26.38 46.00 -12.67
N GLY A 102 26.30 45.82 -14.00
CA GLY A 102 27.15 46.48 -15.00
C GLY A 102 28.34 45.66 -15.50
N ASP A 103 28.43 44.37 -15.16
CA ASP A 103 29.44 43.46 -15.71
C ASP A 103 28.98 42.91 -17.07
N VAL A 104 29.66 43.35 -18.13
CA VAL A 104 29.33 43.02 -19.53
C VAL A 104 30.19 41.90 -20.11
N GLY A 105 30.74 41.01 -19.27
CA GLY A 105 31.45 39.82 -19.71
C GLY A 105 30.60 38.92 -20.63
N GLU A 106 31.16 38.48 -21.76
CA GLU A 106 30.48 37.63 -22.77
C GLU A 106 30.02 36.27 -22.19
N GLU A 107 30.72 35.77 -21.17
CA GLU A 107 30.38 34.56 -20.44
C GLU A 107 28.99 34.61 -19.77
N HIS A 108 28.58 35.78 -19.27
CA HIS A 108 27.25 35.96 -18.65
C HIS A 108 26.15 35.84 -19.70
N PHE A 109 26.29 36.52 -20.84
CA PHE A 109 25.32 36.44 -21.94
C PHE A 109 25.20 35.02 -22.51
N THR A 110 26.33 34.30 -22.61
CA THR A 110 26.34 32.89 -23.04
C THR A 110 25.61 31.98 -22.06
N THR A 111 25.79 32.23 -20.76
CA THR A 111 25.14 31.45 -19.68
C THR A 111 23.63 31.72 -19.63
N ILE A 112 23.21 32.97 -19.84
CA ILE A 112 21.79 33.36 -19.83
C ILE A 112 21.08 32.83 -21.09
N GLY A 113 21.71 32.93 -22.26
CA GLY A 113 21.10 32.52 -23.52
C GLY A 113 19.74 33.20 -23.74
N ASN A 114 18.67 32.40 -23.76
CA ASN A 114 17.29 32.87 -23.92
C ASN A 114 16.52 32.99 -22.59
N ASP A 115 17.12 32.62 -21.47
CA ASP A 115 16.47 32.47 -20.16
C ASP A 115 16.48 33.77 -19.33
N TRP A 116 16.25 34.91 -19.98
CA TRP A 116 16.20 36.22 -19.30
C TRP A 116 15.01 36.36 -18.34
N ASP A 117 13.92 35.62 -18.59
CA ASP A 117 12.72 35.57 -17.76
C ASP A 117 12.79 34.50 -16.66
N LEU A 118 13.94 33.83 -16.48
CA LEU A 118 14.05 32.67 -15.59
C LEU A 118 13.75 33.01 -14.13
N GLU A 119 14.11 34.19 -13.65
CA GLU A 119 13.82 34.60 -12.27
C GLU A 119 12.31 34.72 -12.03
N GLU A 120 11.59 35.42 -12.91
CA GLU A 120 10.13 35.55 -12.84
C GLU A 120 9.44 34.20 -12.97
N ARG A 121 9.87 33.38 -13.94
CA ARG A 121 9.35 32.03 -14.15
C ARG A 121 9.59 31.13 -12.94
N THR A 122 10.77 31.22 -12.32
CA THR A 122 11.11 30.48 -11.10
C THR A 122 10.20 30.87 -9.95
N ARG A 123 10.01 32.18 -9.72
CA ARG A 123 9.10 32.68 -8.69
C ARG A 123 7.67 32.20 -8.90
N ALA A 124 7.15 32.32 -10.12
CA ALA A 124 5.81 31.85 -10.46
C ALA A 124 5.61 30.34 -10.19
N GLN A 125 6.60 29.50 -10.51
CA GLN A 125 6.51 28.07 -10.22
C GLN A 125 6.58 27.75 -8.72
N LEU A 126 7.43 28.46 -7.97
CA LEU A 126 7.47 28.33 -6.52
C LEU A 126 6.15 28.77 -5.88
N ASP A 127 5.56 29.88 -6.31
CA ASP A 127 4.26 30.37 -5.83
C ASP A 127 3.16 29.33 -6.05
N ARG A 128 3.08 28.74 -7.25
CA ARG A 128 2.10 27.68 -7.57
C ARG A 128 2.18 26.49 -6.63
N LEU A 129 3.37 26.15 -6.14
CA LEU A 129 3.60 25.04 -5.22
C LEU A 129 3.57 25.47 -3.74
N GLY A 130 3.28 26.73 -3.44
CA GLY A 130 3.20 27.29 -2.08
C GLY A 130 4.58 27.53 -1.44
N LEU A 131 5.60 27.74 -2.28
CA LEU A 131 6.98 27.98 -1.91
C LEU A 131 7.42 29.43 -2.18
N GLY A 132 6.49 30.35 -2.46
CA GLY A 132 6.79 31.73 -2.84
C GLY A 132 7.67 32.52 -1.87
N GLU A 133 7.44 32.30 -0.58
CA GLU A 133 8.18 32.94 0.51
C GLU A 133 9.61 32.37 0.67
N LEU A 134 9.97 31.30 -0.04
CA LEU A 134 11.32 30.76 0.01
C LEU A 134 12.29 31.68 -0.74
N ALA A 135 13.30 32.15 -0.02
CA ALA A 135 14.44 32.82 -0.63
C ALA A 135 15.29 31.79 -1.40
N LEU A 136 15.80 32.19 -2.57
CA LEU A 136 16.54 31.31 -3.48
C LEU A 136 17.92 30.90 -2.93
N ASP A 137 18.48 31.67 -1.99
CA ASP A 137 19.72 31.40 -1.26
C ASP A 137 19.51 30.54 0.00
N ARG A 138 18.26 30.21 0.35
CA ARG A 138 17.96 29.37 1.51
C ARG A 138 18.51 27.96 1.31
N VAL A 139 19.07 27.40 2.39
CA VAL A 139 19.70 26.08 2.40
C VAL A 139 18.69 24.95 2.62
N LEU A 140 18.82 23.85 1.86
CA LEU A 140 17.88 22.72 1.88
C LEU A 140 17.73 22.05 3.24
N GLY A 141 18.81 21.98 4.04
CA GLY A 141 18.76 21.39 5.38
C GLY A 141 17.79 22.08 6.36
N THR A 142 17.27 23.26 6.00
CA THR A 142 16.30 24.03 6.78
C THR A 142 14.85 23.86 6.31
N LEU A 143 14.62 23.06 5.26
CA LEU A 143 13.29 22.84 4.68
C LEU A 143 12.64 21.60 5.28
N SER A 144 11.31 21.59 5.34
CA SER A 144 10.55 20.39 5.68
C SER A 144 10.60 19.37 4.54
N GLY A 145 10.37 18.08 4.84
CA GLY A 145 10.34 17.04 3.80
C GLY A 145 9.35 17.34 2.68
N GLY A 146 8.16 17.86 3.00
CA GLY A 146 7.18 18.25 1.98
C GLY A 146 7.59 19.45 1.14
N GLN A 147 8.32 20.41 1.72
CA GLN A 147 8.93 21.51 0.95
C GLN A 147 10.00 21.01 0.00
N VAL A 148 10.81 20.02 0.41
CA VAL A 148 11.83 19.40 -0.46
C VAL A 148 11.20 18.68 -1.65
N ILE A 149 10.12 17.91 -1.42
CA ILE A 149 9.38 17.25 -2.52
C ILE A 149 8.79 18.28 -3.48
N SER A 150 8.13 19.32 -2.94
CA SER A 150 7.55 20.41 -3.74
C SER A 150 8.64 21.15 -4.54
N LEU A 151 9.81 21.37 -3.94
CA LEU A 151 10.95 21.99 -4.62
C LEU A 151 11.52 21.10 -5.73
N GLY A 152 11.62 19.79 -5.48
CA GLY A 152 12.05 18.81 -6.48
C GLY A 152 11.11 18.77 -7.69
N LEU A 153 9.79 18.86 -7.44
CA LEU A 153 8.80 19.00 -8.51
C LEU A 153 8.98 20.31 -9.28
N ALA A 154 9.15 21.45 -8.59
CA ALA A 154 9.40 22.74 -9.21
C ALA A 154 10.63 22.68 -10.15
N ALA A 155 11.71 22.04 -9.71
CA ALA A 155 12.91 21.83 -10.50
C ALA A 155 12.64 21.02 -11.78
N GLN A 156 11.78 20.00 -11.73
CA GLN A 156 11.42 19.24 -12.93
C GLN A 156 10.52 20.06 -13.86
N LEU A 157 9.55 20.82 -13.33
CA LEU A 157 8.64 21.63 -14.14
C LEU A 157 9.34 22.79 -14.85
N LEU A 158 10.39 23.35 -14.25
CA LEU A 158 11.20 24.40 -14.88
C LEU A 158 11.92 23.93 -16.15
N LYS A 159 12.18 22.62 -16.29
CA LYS A 159 12.75 22.03 -17.51
C LYS A 159 11.76 21.99 -18.68
N GLN A 160 10.49 22.31 -18.44
CA GLN A 160 9.40 22.18 -19.39
C GLN A 160 9.36 20.78 -20.05
N PRO A 161 9.22 19.69 -19.27
CA PRO A 161 9.30 18.35 -19.82
C PRO A 161 8.09 17.99 -20.69
N ASP A 162 8.30 17.17 -21.71
CA ASP A 162 7.25 16.52 -22.49
C ASP A 162 6.73 15.26 -21.78
N VAL A 163 7.61 14.62 -21.00
CA VAL A 163 7.34 13.41 -20.22
C VAL A 163 7.70 13.68 -18.76
N LEU A 164 6.76 13.45 -17.84
CA LEU A 164 6.96 13.60 -16.40
C LEU A 164 6.71 12.28 -15.69
N LEU A 165 7.71 11.81 -14.95
CA LEU A 165 7.65 10.62 -14.11
C LEU A 165 7.68 11.04 -12.65
N LEU A 166 6.67 10.66 -11.87
CA LEU A 166 6.59 10.97 -10.45
C LEU A 166 6.51 9.67 -9.65
N ASP A 167 7.45 9.47 -8.73
CA ASP A 167 7.49 8.31 -7.84
C ASP A 167 7.08 8.72 -6.42
N GLU A 168 5.85 8.37 -6.04
CA GLU A 168 5.20 8.71 -4.76
C GLU A 168 5.26 10.22 -4.39
N PRO A 169 4.78 11.12 -5.26
CA PRO A 169 4.93 12.57 -5.09
C PRO A 169 4.15 13.15 -3.91
N THR A 170 3.20 12.41 -3.35
CA THR A 170 2.33 12.82 -2.24
C THR A 170 2.92 12.50 -0.87
N ASN A 171 4.00 11.70 -0.82
CA ASN A 171 4.63 11.34 0.44
C ASN A 171 5.21 12.57 1.14
N ASN A 172 5.02 12.63 2.45
CA ASN A 172 5.41 13.76 3.31
C ASN A 172 4.75 15.10 2.96
N LEU A 173 3.77 15.15 2.06
CA LEU A 173 2.96 16.35 1.80
C LEU A 173 1.79 16.42 2.79
N ASP A 174 1.59 17.60 3.36
CA ASP A 174 0.34 17.93 4.07
C ASP A 174 -0.80 18.17 3.07
N LEU A 175 -2.02 18.32 3.60
CA LEU A 175 -3.23 18.43 2.79
C LEU A 175 -3.15 19.60 1.78
N ASP A 176 -2.68 20.77 2.22
CA ASP A 176 -2.60 21.95 1.37
C ASP A 176 -1.57 21.78 0.25
N ALA A 177 -0.41 21.16 0.56
CA ALA A 177 0.60 20.83 -0.44
C ALA A 177 0.12 19.76 -1.44
N ARG A 178 -0.65 18.76 -0.99
CA ARG A 178 -1.27 17.76 -1.88
C ARG A 178 -2.26 18.41 -2.85
N HIS A 179 -3.11 19.32 -2.37
CA HIS A 179 -4.03 20.04 -3.27
C HIS A 179 -3.28 20.84 -4.34
N ARG A 180 -2.22 21.56 -3.96
CA ARG A 180 -1.38 22.28 -4.95
C ARG A 180 -0.72 21.33 -5.96
N LEU A 181 -0.21 20.18 -5.49
CA LEU A 181 0.31 19.14 -6.38
C LEU A 181 -0.77 18.68 -7.37
N HIS A 182 -1.98 18.38 -6.89
CA HIS A 182 -3.08 17.93 -7.74
C HIS A 182 -3.44 18.97 -8.81
N ASP A 183 -3.57 20.25 -8.42
CA ASP A 183 -3.90 21.33 -9.34
C ASP A 183 -2.85 21.48 -10.45
N VAL A 184 -1.56 21.32 -10.11
CA VAL A 184 -0.46 21.36 -11.09
C VAL A 184 -0.53 20.19 -12.07
N LEU A 185 -0.90 19.00 -11.61
CA LEU A 185 -0.97 17.80 -12.45
C LEU A 185 -2.24 17.74 -13.30
N ASP A 186 -3.32 18.41 -12.90
CA ASP A 186 -4.54 18.51 -13.69
C ASP A 186 -4.35 19.32 -14.98
N ASP A 187 -3.44 20.29 -14.96
CA ASP A 187 -3.10 21.12 -16.13
C ASP A 187 -2.13 20.44 -17.11
N TRP A 188 -1.67 19.22 -16.82
CA TRP A 188 -0.65 18.54 -17.62
C TRP A 188 -1.14 18.11 -19.00
N ARG A 189 -0.36 18.41 -20.06
CA ARG A 189 -0.73 18.13 -21.46
C ARG A 189 0.20 17.15 -22.21
N GLY A 190 1.29 16.71 -21.58
CA GLY A 190 2.24 15.74 -22.14
C GLY A 190 1.94 14.30 -21.73
N CYS A 191 2.98 13.48 -21.58
CA CYS A 191 2.89 12.16 -20.98
C CYS A 191 3.22 12.25 -19.47
N LEU A 192 2.26 11.94 -18.61
CA LEU A 192 2.47 11.88 -17.17
C LEU A 192 2.33 10.43 -16.70
N VAL A 193 3.34 9.92 -15.99
CA VAL A 193 3.28 8.64 -15.28
C VAL A 193 3.49 8.88 -13.80
N VAL A 194 2.48 8.57 -13.00
CA VAL A 194 2.51 8.74 -11.55
C VAL A 194 2.46 7.38 -10.88
N VAL A 195 3.51 7.01 -10.16
CA VAL A 195 3.42 5.97 -9.13
C VAL A 195 2.92 6.65 -7.87
N SER A 196 1.78 6.21 -7.36
CA SER A 196 1.26 6.73 -6.10
C SER A 196 0.36 5.70 -5.43
N HIS A 197 0.31 5.75 -4.10
CA HIS A 197 -0.72 5.12 -3.31
C HIS A 197 -1.84 6.09 -2.87
N ASP A 198 -1.76 7.36 -3.27
CA ASP A 198 -2.81 8.36 -3.03
C ASP A 198 -3.97 8.15 -4.00
N ARG A 199 -5.06 7.58 -3.49
CA ARG A 199 -6.27 7.30 -4.27
C ARG A 199 -6.91 8.55 -4.85
N ALA A 200 -6.83 9.70 -4.16
CA ALA A 200 -7.39 10.96 -4.65
C ALA A 200 -6.59 11.52 -5.83
N LEU A 201 -5.27 11.32 -5.85
CA LEU A 201 -4.43 11.63 -7.01
C LEU A 201 -4.70 10.66 -8.16
N LEU A 202 -4.76 9.36 -7.89
CA LEU A 202 -5.03 8.35 -8.91
C LEU A 202 -6.43 8.52 -9.55
N ASP A 203 -7.41 9.04 -8.80
CA ASP A 203 -8.75 9.35 -9.32
C ASP A 203 -8.78 10.53 -10.31
N ARG A 204 -7.69 11.29 -10.42
CA ARG A 204 -7.51 12.36 -11.42
C ARG A 204 -6.83 11.89 -12.71
N MET A 205 -6.37 10.63 -12.75
CA MET A 205 -5.71 10.07 -13.92
C MET A 205 -6.71 9.71 -15.02
N ASP A 206 -6.26 9.75 -16.28
CA ASP A 206 -7.08 9.38 -17.44
C ASP A 206 -7.12 7.85 -17.63
N ARG A 207 -6.13 7.15 -17.08
CA ARG A 207 -5.98 5.69 -17.12
C ARG A 207 -5.13 5.18 -15.95
N ILE A 208 -5.33 3.91 -15.62
CA ILE A 208 -4.52 3.17 -14.65
C ILE A 208 -3.75 2.06 -15.38
N ALA A 209 -2.43 2.02 -15.16
CA ALA A 209 -1.55 0.94 -15.54
C ALA A 209 -1.31 0.06 -14.30
N GLU A 210 -1.73 -1.19 -14.35
CA GLU A 210 -1.46 -2.19 -13.32
C GLU A 210 -0.22 -2.98 -13.74
N LEU A 211 0.81 -2.98 -12.89
CA LEU A 211 2.00 -3.82 -13.06
C LEU A 211 1.86 -5.04 -12.16
N ASP A 212 1.67 -6.21 -12.78
CA ASP A 212 1.57 -7.48 -12.08
C ASP A 212 2.26 -8.60 -12.88
N GLY A 213 2.98 -9.47 -12.18
CA GLY A 213 3.64 -10.63 -12.79
C GLY A 213 4.63 -10.33 -13.92
N GLY A 214 5.16 -9.11 -14.02
CA GLY A 214 6.03 -8.67 -15.12
C GLY A 214 5.29 -8.22 -16.39
N GLU A 215 3.97 -8.08 -16.32
CA GLU A 215 3.12 -7.52 -17.39
C GLU A 215 2.51 -6.19 -16.94
N VAL A 216 2.24 -5.30 -17.89
CA VAL A 216 1.48 -4.06 -17.64
C VAL A 216 0.13 -4.14 -18.34
N ARG A 217 -0.95 -4.01 -17.57
CA ARG A 217 -2.33 -3.93 -18.09
C ARG A 217 -2.86 -2.52 -17.93
N PHE A 218 -3.52 -2.02 -18.97
CA PHE A 218 -4.12 -0.69 -18.95
C PHE A 218 -5.62 -0.76 -18.80
N TYR A 219 -6.13 0.02 -17.86
CA TYR A 219 -7.55 0.24 -17.62
C TYR A 219 -7.87 1.70 -17.94
N GLY A 220 -8.84 1.91 -18.83
CA GLY A 220 -9.31 3.25 -19.15
C GLY A 220 -10.20 3.81 -18.05
N GLY A 221 -10.07 5.11 -17.79
CA GLY A 221 -10.78 5.78 -16.71
C GLY A 221 -9.90 5.95 -15.46
N ASN A 222 -10.52 6.52 -14.44
CA ASN A 222 -9.84 6.85 -13.18
C ASN A 222 -9.69 5.63 -12.27
N PHE A 223 -9.06 5.83 -11.11
CA PHE A 223 -8.83 4.77 -10.12
C PHE A 223 -10.10 4.08 -9.62
N SER A 224 -11.18 4.85 -9.40
CA SER A 224 -12.49 4.30 -9.03
C SER A 224 -13.03 3.35 -10.09
N SER A 225 -12.92 3.70 -11.38
CA SER A 225 -13.33 2.84 -12.49
C SER A 225 -12.49 1.56 -12.57
N TYR A 226 -11.19 1.68 -12.30
CA TYR A 226 -10.28 0.55 -12.18
C TYR A 226 -10.67 -0.38 -11.02
N GLU A 227 -10.95 0.15 -9.83
CA GLU A 227 -11.37 -0.65 -8.68
C GLU A 227 -12.69 -1.38 -8.93
N GLU A 228 -13.65 -0.74 -9.61
CA GLU A 228 -14.89 -1.38 -10.03
C GLU A 228 -14.64 -2.55 -10.99
N ALA A 229 -13.77 -2.37 -11.98
CA ALA A 229 -13.38 -3.41 -12.93
C ALA A 229 -12.71 -4.60 -12.22
N VAL A 230 -11.70 -4.33 -11.39
CA VAL A 230 -10.98 -5.36 -10.61
C VAL A 230 -11.94 -6.07 -9.65
N THR A 231 -12.85 -5.34 -9.00
CA THR A 231 -13.84 -5.95 -8.11
C THR A 231 -14.82 -6.85 -8.87
N ALA A 232 -15.28 -6.43 -10.05
CA ALA A 232 -16.17 -7.23 -10.88
C ALA A 232 -15.49 -8.52 -11.37
N GLU A 233 -14.24 -8.42 -11.84
CA GLU A 233 -13.41 -9.56 -12.23
C GLU A 233 -13.23 -10.54 -11.06
N ARG A 234 -12.95 -10.00 -9.87
CA ARG A 234 -12.83 -10.78 -8.64
C ARG A 234 -14.13 -11.50 -8.28
N GLU A 235 -15.28 -10.83 -8.32
CA GLU A 235 -16.55 -11.47 -8.01
C GLU A 235 -16.84 -12.67 -8.92
N VAL A 236 -16.47 -12.54 -10.20
CA VAL A 236 -16.56 -13.64 -11.18
C VAL A 236 -15.60 -14.77 -10.80
N ALA A 237 -14.36 -14.45 -10.46
CA ALA A 237 -13.37 -15.43 -10.01
C ALA A 237 -13.81 -16.17 -8.73
N GLU A 238 -14.33 -15.47 -7.72
CA GLU A 238 -14.86 -16.08 -6.50
C GLU A 238 -16.08 -16.97 -6.77
N LYS A 239 -16.98 -16.55 -7.67
CA LYS A 239 -18.12 -17.38 -8.11
C LYS A 239 -17.62 -18.65 -8.81
N ASN A 240 -16.55 -18.56 -9.59
CA ASN A 240 -15.93 -19.71 -10.25
C ASN A 240 -15.31 -20.70 -9.24
N VAL A 241 -14.58 -20.19 -8.24
CA VAL A 241 -14.03 -21.02 -7.15
C VAL A 241 -15.14 -21.73 -6.38
N ARG A 242 -16.16 -20.99 -5.92
CA ARG A 242 -17.31 -21.58 -5.20
C ARG A 242 -18.01 -22.66 -6.03
N SER A 243 -18.17 -22.43 -7.33
CA SER A 243 -18.78 -23.40 -8.25
C SER A 243 -17.90 -24.66 -8.41
N ALA A 244 -16.58 -24.48 -8.51
CA ALA A 244 -15.63 -25.59 -8.60
C ALA A 244 -15.56 -26.41 -7.29
N GLU A 245 -15.60 -25.77 -6.12
CA GLU A 245 -15.66 -26.45 -4.82
C GLU A 245 -16.93 -27.31 -4.70
N GLN A 246 -18.08 -26.76 -5.10
CA GLN A 246 -19.35 -27.49 -5.12
C GLN A 246 -19.29 -28.69 -6.07
N GLU A 247 -18.65 -28.54 -7.23
CA GLU A 247 -18.43 -29.62 -8.19
C GLU A 247 -17.55 -30.74 -7.60
N VAL A 248 -16.43 -30.41 -6.95
CA VAL A 248 -15.58 -31.38 -6.24
C VAL A 248 -16.36 -32.11 -5.14
N LYS A 249 -17.16 -31.38 -4.36
CA LYS A 249 -18.00 -31.97 -3.30
C LYS A 249 -19.05 -32.92 -3.87
N ARG A 250 -19.67 -32.56 -5.00
CA ARG A 250 -20.64 -33.40 -5.72
C ARG A 250 -19.99 -34.68 -6.22
N GLU A 251 -18.88 -34.59 -6.96
CA GLU A 251 -18.16 -35.75 -7.50
C GLU A 251 -17.67 -36.70 -6.39
N LYS A 252 -17.18 -36.16 -5.27
CA LYS A 252 -16.78 -36.96 -4.10
C LYS A 252 -17.96 -37.72 -3.50
N ARG A 253 -19.14 -37.08 -3.39
CA ARG A 253 -20.37 -37.72 -2.89
C ARG A 253 -20.87 -38.79 -3.85
N GLU A 254 -20.86 -38.54 -5.15
CA GLU A 254 -21.26 -39.52 -6.17
C GLU A 254 -20.35 -40.74 -6.18
N MET A 255 -19.03 -40.56 -6.12
CA MET A 255 -18.06 -41.65 -6.00
C MET A 255 -18.33 -42.51 -4.75
N GLN A 256 -18.57 -41.88 -3.59
CA GLN A 256 -18.87 -42.59 -2.35
C GLN A 256 -20.16 -43.41 -2.48
N GLN A 257 -21.23 -42.82 -3.02
CA GLN A 257 -22.49 -43.53 -3.24
C GLN A 257 -22.37 -44.65 -4.27
N ALA A 258 -21.55 -44.47 -5.31
CA ALA A 258 -21.30 -45.49 -6.32
C ALA A 258 -20.56 -46.70 -5.70
N ARG A 259 -19.55 -46.44 -4.86
CA ARG A 259 -18.84 -47.47 -4.09
C ARG A 259 -19.75 -48.21 -3.12
N GLU A 260 -20.59 -47.49 -2.37
CA GLU A 260 -21.57 -48.12 -1.47
C GLU A 260 -22.58 -48.99 -2.23
N ARG A 261 -23.08 -48.52 -3.38
CA ARG A 261 -23.97 -49.31 -4.26
C ARG A 261 -23.26 -50.52 -4.86
N ALA A 262 -22.00 -50.40 -5.25
CA ALA A 262 -21.20 -51.52 -5.74
C ALA A 262 -20.96 -52.55 -4.64
N ALA A 263 -20.61 -52.13 -3.43
CA ALA A 263 -20.43 -52.99 -2.27
C ALA A 263 -21.72 -53.73 -1.87
N ARG A 264 -22.87 -53.03 -1.85
CA ARG A 264 -24.19 -53.65 -1.61
C ARG A 264 -24.55 -54.68 -2.67
N ARG A 265 -24.32 -54.37 -3.96
CA ARG A 265 -24.56 -55.32 -5.06
C ARG A 265 -23.65 -56.55 -4.96
N ALA A 266 -22.38 -56.36 -4.65
CA ALA A 266 -21.43 -57.46 -4.44
C ALA A 266 -21.86 -58.37 -3.27
N SER A 267 -22.27 -57.79 -2.14
CA SER A 267 -22.76 -58.54 -0.97
C SER A 267 -24.04 -59.33 -1.27
N ASN A 268 -25.03 -58.72 -1.95
CA ASN A 268 -26.26 -59.40 -2.35
C ASN A 268 -26.01 -60.49 -3.40
N ALA A 269 -25.13 -60.24 -4.37
CA ALA A 269 -24.73 -61.25 -5.36
C ALA A 269 -24.07 -62.44 -4.66
N GLN A 270 -23.18 -62.21 -3.71
CA GLN A 270 -22.50 -63.27 -2.96
C GLN A 270 -23.47 -64.12 -2.12
N ARG A 271 -24.51 -63.52 -1.53
CA ARG A 271 -25.59 -64.24 -0.81
C ARG A 271 -26.52 -65.04 -1.73
N ASN A 272 -26.79 -64.54 -2.93
CA ASN A 272 -27.66 -65.24 -3.89
C ASN A 272 -26.92 -66.32 -4.69
N LEU A 273 -25.59 -66.17 -4.86
CA LEU A 273 -24.74 -67.16 -5.54
C LEU A 273 -24.72 -68.52 -4.83
N SER A 274 -24.82 -68.56 -3.50
CA SER A 274 -24.91 -69.81 -2.74
C SER A 274 -26.24 -70.55 -2.89
N ASN A 275 -27.31 -69.85 -3.30
CA ASN A 275 -28.67 -70.40 -3.40
C ASN A 275 -29.12 -70.69 -4.85
N ALA A 276 -28.40 -70.21 -5.86
CA ALA A 276 -28.89 -70.19 -7.25
C ALA A 276 -28.55 -71.43 -8.11
N GLY A 277 -27.81 -72.42 -7.60
CA GLY A 277 -27.53 -73.68 -8.32
C GLY A 277 -26.75 -73.54 -9.64
N LEU A 278 -26.08 -72.40 -9.87
CA LEU A 278 -25.39 -72.09 -11.13
C LEU A 278 -24.03 -72.81 -11.25
N PRO A 279 -23.63 -73.27 -12.45
CA PRO A 279 -22.32 -73.88 -12.69
C PRO A 279 -21.15 -72.95 -12.32
N LYS A 280 -20.09 -73.50 -11.69
CA LYS A 280 -18.88 -72.76 -11.21
C LYS A 280 -18.25 -71.83 -12.27
N ILE A 281 -18.31 -72.24 -13.55
CA ILE A 281 -17.75 -71.47 -14.67
C ILE A 281 -18.55 -70.17 -14.87
N PHE A 282 -19.89 -70.24 -14.88
CA PHE A 282 -20.77 -69.08 -15.06
C PHE A 282 -20.67 -68.11 -13.88
N ALA A 283 -20.58 -68.64 -12.66
CA ALA A 283 -20.33 -67.87 -11.44
C ALA A 283 -18.99 -67.10 -11.49
N GLY A 284 -17.92 -67.75 -11.96
CA GLY A 284 -16.61 -67.13 -12.13
C GLY A 284 -16.60 -66.01 -13.18
N THR A 285 -17.28 -66.22 -14.31
CA THR A 285 -17.40 -65.21 -15.37
C THR A 285 -18.22 -64.00 -14.91
N MET A 286 -19.34 -64.21 -14.20
CA MET A 286 -20.13 -63.12 -13.62
C MET A 286 -19.34 -62.30 -12.59
N LYS A 287 -18.59 -62.97 -11.70
CA LYS A 287 -17.74 -62.30 -10.72
C LYS A 287 -16.70 -61.40 -11.39
N ARG A 288 -16.00 -61.94 -12.41
CA ARG A 288 -14.98 -61.20 -13.16
C ARG A 288 -15.57 -60.01 -13.91
N ASN A 289 -16.74 -60.17 -14.53
CA ASN A 289 -17.44 -59.07 -15.21
C ASN A 289 -17.91 -57.97 -14.23
N ALA A 290 -18.34 -58.35 -13.03
CA ALA A 290 -18.70 -57.40 -11.98
C ALA A 290 -17.48 -56.63 -11.45
N GLU A 291 -16.34 -57.29 -11.27
CA GLU A 291 -15.07 -56.66 -10.88
C GLU A 291 -14.57 -55.68 -11.95
N VAL A 292 -14.60 -56.07 -13.23
CA VAL A 292 -14.21 -55.19 -14.36
C VAL A 292 -15.14 -53.99 -14.47
N SER A 293 -16.45 -54.18 -14.32
CA SER A 293 -17.42 -53.09 -14.36
C SER A 293 -17.28 -52.14 -13.17
N ALA A 294 -16.97 -52.66 -11.97
CA ALA A 294 -16.71 -51.84 -10.79
C ALA A 294 -15.41 -51.04 -10.95
N ALA A 295 -14.34 -51.65 -11.46
CA ALA A 295 -13.07 -50.97 -11.74
C ALA A 295 -13.23 -49.86 -12.79
N LYS A 296 -14.02 -50.09 -13.85
CA LYS A 296 -14.30 -49.08 -14.89
C LYS A 296 -15.12 -47.91 -14.35
N ALA A 297 -16.10 -48.18 -13.49
CA ALA A 297 -16.90 -47.15 -12.83
C ALA A 297 -16.07 -46.32 -11.84
N ASP A 298 -15.26 -46.98 -10.99
CA ASP A 298 -14.34 -46.30 -10.07
C ASP A 298 -13.32 -45.45 -10.83
N GLY A 299 -12.76 -45.96 -11.93
CA GLY A 299 -11.86 -45.20 -12.81
C GLY A 299 -12.51 -43.96 -13.43
N THR A 300 -13.79 -44.06 -13.82
CA THR A 300 -14.53 -42.92 -14.39
C THR A 300 -14.81 -41.85 -13.33
N HIS A 301 -15.25 -42.24 -12.14
CA HIS A 301 -15.45 -41.30 -11.03
C HIS A 301 -14.12 -40.69 -10.54
N ALA A 302 -13.04 -41.46 -10.55
CA ALA A 302 -11.70 -40.95 -10.22
C ALA A 302 -11.23 -39.91 -11.23
N ALA A 303 -11.45 -40.15 -12.54
CA ALA A 303 -11.14 -39.18 -13.59
C ALA A 303 -11.96 -37.89 -13.46
N ARG A 304 -13.27 -37.98 -13.18
CA ARG A 304 -14.13 -36.80 -12.96
C ARG A 304 -13.71 -36.01 -11.72
N LEU A 305 -13.41 -36.69 -10.61
CA LEU A 305 -12.90 -36.04 -9.41
C LEU A 305 -11.55 -35.36 -9.68
N GLY A 306 -10.67 -35.99 -10.46
CA GLY A 306 -9.41 -35.39 -10.90
C GLY A 306 -9.60 -34.13 -11.74
N ALA A 307 -10.53 -34.15 -12.69
CA ALA A 307 -10.87 -32.99 -13.52
C ALA A 307 -11.48 -31.86 -12.67
N ALA A 308 -12.41 -32.17 -11.77
CA ALA A 308 -13.01 -31.20 -10.86
C ALA A 308 -11.96 -30.56 -9.93
N ARG A 309 -11.01 -31.36 -9.41
CA ARG A 309 -9.89 -30.85 -8.61
C ARG A 309 -8.97 -29.95 -9.43
N SER A 310 -8.61 -30.34 -10.65
CA SER A 310 -7.77 -29.50 -11.51
C SER A 310 -8.45 -28.17 -11.86
N LYS A 311 -9.77 -28.18 -12.07
CA LYS A 311 -10.57 -26.97 -12.28
C LYS A 311 -10.64 -26.09 -11.04
N LEU A 312 -10.78 -26.69 -9.86
CA LEU A 312 -10.67 -25.97 -8.58
C LEU A 312 -9.28 -25.36 -8.42
N ASP A 313 -8.22 -26.14 -8.64
CA ASP A 313 -6.84 -25.66 -8.54
C ASP A 313 -6.57 -24.50 -9.52
N GLN A 314 -7.11 -24.55 -10.74
CA GLN A 314 -7.01 -23.45 -11.72
C GLN A 314 -7.78 -22.20 -11.25
N ALA A 315 -9.01 -22.37 -10.76
CA ALA A 315 -9.81 -21.26 -10.25
C ALA A 315 -9.19 -20.63 -8.99
N GLU A 316 -8.63 -21.45 -8.08
CA GLU A 316 -7.93 -20.99 -6.87
C GLU A 316 -6.62 -20.28 -7.20
N ARG A 317 -5.91 -20.69 -8.26
CA ARG A 317 -4.73 -19.97 -8.75
C ARG A 317 -5.10 -18.62 -9.34
N ALA A 318 -6.22 -18.53 -10.07
CA ALA A 318 -6.71 -17.27 -10.63
C ALA A 318 -7.20 -16.29 -9.56
N LEU A 319 -7.66 -16.77 -8.39
CA LEU A 319 -8.14 -15.94 -7.29
C LEU A 319 -7.01 -15.50 -6.33
N LYS A 320 -5.77 -15.98 -6.51
CA LYS A 320 -4.80 -15.98 -5.41
C LYS A 320 -4.19 -14.62 -5.04
N ASP A 321 -4.56 -13.54 -5.72
CA ASP A 321 -4.22 -12.17 -5.33
C ASP A 321 -5.47 -11.43 -4.81
N GLU A 322 -5.71 -11.57 -3.50
CA GLU A 322 -5.69 -10.45 -2.55
C GLU A 322 -6.50 -10.65 -1.26
N GLN A 323 -6.12 -9.85 -0.27
CA GLN A 323 -5.86 -10.24 1.12
C GLN A 323 -6.66 -9.36 2.11
N ARG A 324 -7.99 -9.50 2.17
CA ARG A 324 -8.78 -8.87 3.25
C ARG A 324 -8.69 -9.70 4.53
N ILE A 325 -8.35 -9.05 5.64
CA ILE A 325 -8.27 -9.69 6.96
C ILE A 325 -9.65 -9.60 7.63
N SER A 326 -10.29 -10.74 7.88
CA SER A 326 -11.51 -10.81 8.70
C SER A 326 -11.12 -10.94 10.17
N LEU A 327 -11.43 -9.92 10.99
CA LEU A 327 -11.06 -9.86 12.40
C LEU A 327 -12.28 -9.63 13.30
N GLU A 328 -12.21 -10.20 14.50
CA GLU A 328 -13.08 -9.86 15.62
C GLU A 328 -12.19 -9.46 16.81
N LEU A 329 -12.43 -8.29 17.41
CA LEU A 329 -11.60 -7.70 18.46
C LEU A 329 -12.38 -7.37 19.75
N PRO A 330 -13.15 -8.31 20.33
CA PRO A 330 -14.03 -8.02 21.48
C PRO A 330 -13.26 -7.57 22.73
N ARG A 331 -12.00 -8.01 22.91
CA ARG A 331 -11.16 -7.61 24.05
C ARG A 331 -10.75 -6.13 24.03
N THR A 332 -10.94 -5.43 22.91
CA THR A 332 -10.60 -4.01 22.75
C THR A 332 -11.74 -3.06 23.15
N ALA A 333 -12.91 -3.60 23.47
CA ALA A 333 -14.12 -2.81 23.72
C ALA A 333 -13.95 -1.81 24.88
N VAL A 334 -14.31 -0.56 24.61
CA VAL A 334 -14.37 0.50 25.64
C VAL A 334 -15.83 0.93 25.85
N PRO A 335 -16.32 1.00 27.11
CA PRO A 335 -17.67 1.48 27.39
C PRO A 335 -17.87 2.94 26.94
N ALA A 336 -19.03 3.22 26.36
CA ALA A 336 -19.40 4.54 25.88
C ALA A 336 -19.28 5.62 26.97
N GLY A 337 -18.60 6.72 26.65
CA GLY A 337 -18.41 7.86 27.54
C GLY A 337 -17.28 7.72 28.55
N ARG A 338 -16.57 6.58 28.58
CA ARG A 338 -15.39 6.40 29.44
C ARG A 338 -14.27 7.32 28.99
N THR A 339 -13.85 8.26 29.83
CA THR A 339 -12.67 9.10 29.58
C THR A 339 -11.42 8.23 29.56
N LEU A 340 -10.66 8.28 28.46
CA LEU A 340 -9.39 7.57 28.30
C LEU A 340 -8.19 8.51 28.47
N PHE A 341 -8.34 9.75 28.02
CA PHE A 341 -7.34 10.81 28.16
C PHE A 341 -8.03 12.15 28.44
N LEU A 342 -7.46 12.93 29.36
CA LEU A 342 -7.82 14.31 29.61
C LEU A 342 -6.54 15.13 29.79
N GLY A 343 -6.35 16.12 28.92
CA GLY A 343 -5.27 17.09 28.97
C GLY A 343 -5.84 18.51 29.02
N SER A 344 -5.33 19.33 29.93
CA SER A 344 -5.70 20.74 30.08
C SER A 344 -4.45 21.61 30.12
N ASP A 345 -4.49 22.75 29.43
CA ASP A 345 -3.43 23.76 29.40
C ASP A 345 -2.04 23.18 29.10
N ILE A 346 -1.99 22.21 28.19
CA ILE A 346 -0.75 21.52 27.81
C ILE A 346 0.14 22.49 27.04
N ARG A 347 1.37 22.68 27.53
CA ARG A 347 2.46 23.33 26.78
C ARG A 347 3.61 22.38 26.54
N VAL A 348 4.14 22.40 25.31
CA VAL A 348 5.33 21.63 24.92
C VAL A 348 6.14 22.48 23.95
N ARG A 349 7.33 22.90 24.38
CA ARG A 349 8.23 23.80 23.63
C ARG A 349 7.44 25.01 23.10
N ASP A 350 7.81 25.49 21.92
CA ASP A 350 7.08 26.50 21.17
C ASP A 350 5.99 25.88 20.26
N LEU A 351 5.62 24.61 20.47
CA LEU A 351 4.67 23.91 19.61
C LEU A 351 3.23 24.07 20.09
N PHE A 352 2.98 24.03 21.40
CA PHE A 352 1.64 24.11 21.99
C PHE A 352 1.54 25.25 22.99
N ASP A 353 0.47 26.04 22.88
CA ASP A 353 0.16 27.12 23.82
C ASP A 353 -1.26 26.92 24.36
N ASP A 354 -1.35 26.39 25.58
CA ASP A 354 -2.58 26.07 26.31
C ASP A 354 -3.52 25.08 25.58
N LEU A 355 -2.93 23.98 25.08
CA LEU A 355 -3.67 22.94 24.37
C LEU A 355 -4.50 22.07 25.32
N SER A 356 -5.80 21.94 25.04
CA SER A 356 -6.71 21.06 25.79
C SER A 356 -7.30 19.98 24.90
N LEU A 357 -7.31 18.73 25.38
CA LEU A 357 -7.80 17.57 24.65
C LEU A 357 -8.47 16.56 25.59
N ALA A 358 -9.67 16.12 25.23
CA ALA A 358 -10.34 15.00 25.87
C ALA A 358 -10.64 13.92 24.83
N ILE A 359 -10.34 12.67 25.19
CA ILE A 359 -10.62 11.47 24.39
C ILE A 359 -11.50 10.55 25.24
N ARG A 360 -12.67 10.17 24.72
CA ARG A 360 -13.64 9.31 25.41
C ARG A 360 -13.95 8.10 24.55
N GLY A 361 -13.89 6.87 25.07
CA GLY A 361 -14.17 5.70 24.25
C GLY A 361 -15.66 5.34 24.14
N PRO A 362 -16.05 4.60 23.09
CA PRO A 362 -15.31 4.41 21.83
C PRO A 362 -15.49 5.65 20.94
N GLU A 363 -14.42 6.39 20.65
CA GLU A 363 -14.41 7.58 19.79
C GLU A 363 -13.27 7.43 18.77
N ARG A 364 -13.58 7.76 17.52
CA ARG A 364 -12.66 7.71 16.38
C ARG A 364 -12.29 9.14 15.99
N ILE A 365 -11.06 9.55 16.27
CA ILE A 365 -10.60 10.92 16.09
C ILE A 365 -9.59 10.99 14.94
N ALA A 366 -9.83 11.88 13.97
CA ALA A 366 -8.82 12.27 12.99
C ALA A 366 -8.09 13.53 13.45
N LEU A 367 -6.76 13.55 13.33
CA LEU A 367 -5.93 14.72 13.63
C LEU A 367 -5.23 15.21 12.36
N ALA A 368 -5.68 16.35 11.85
CA ALA A 368 -5.06 17.06 10.75
C ALA A 368 -4.17 18.20 11.27
N ALA A 369 -3.04 18.44 10.62
CA ALA A 369 -2.19 19.60 10.90
C ALA A 369 -1.20 19.82 9.75
N PRO A 370 -0.71 21.05 9.53
CA PRO A 370 0.46 21.29 8.69
C PRO A 370 1.67 20.47 9.15
N ASN A 371 2.62 20.26 8.24
CA ASN A 371 3.89 19.63 8.61
C ASN A 371 4.64 20.47 9.66
N GLY A 372 5.19 19.79 10.68
CA GLY A 372 5.93 20.46 11.76
C GLY A 372 5.05 21.05 12.88
N ALA A 373 3.71 21.02 12.77
CA ALA A 373 2.80 21.56 13.79
C ALA A 373 2.80 20.79 15.13
N GLY A 374 3.47 19.63 15.21
CA GLY A 374 3.61 18.85 16.45
C GLY A 374 2.66 17.65 16.60
N LYS A 375 2.10 17.11 15.51
CA LYS A 375 1.20 15.93 15.53
C LYS A 375 1.77 14.75 16.34
N SER A 376 2.97 14.27 15.98
CA SER A 376 3.67 13.19 16.68
C SER A 376 3.99 13.57 18.14
N THR A 377 4.29 14.85 18.40
CA THR A 377 4.52 15.36 19.76
C THR A 377 3.26 15.22 20.62
N LEU A 378 2.09 15.59 20.08
CA LEU A 378 0.80 15.44 20.76
C LEU A 378 0.51 13.96 21.03
N LEU A 379 0.68 13.08 20.04
CA LEU A 379 0.49 11.64 20.23
C LEU A 379 1.44 11.08 21.31
N ARG A 380 2.69 11.52 21.36
CA ARG A 380 3.65 11.12 22.41
C ARG A 380 3.26 11.61 23.79
N VAL A 381 2.66 12.80 23.89
CA VAL A 381 2.04 13.29 25.13
C VAL A 381 0.86 12.41 25.50
N VAL A 382 -0.06 12.11 24.58
CA VAL A 382 -1.20 11.22 24.87
C VAL A 382 -0.73 9.84 25.34
N HIS A 383 0.26 9.26 24.65
CA HIS A 383 0.88 7.97 24.99
C HIS A 383 1.60 7.98 26.35
N GLY A 384 2.16 9.12 26.78
CA GLY A 384 2.96 9.24 28.01
C GLY A 384 4.47 9.09 27.82
N SER A 385 4.93 8.93 26.58
CA SER A 385 6.36 8.92 26.23
C SER A 385 7.01 10.31 26.17
N LEU A 386 6.21 11.37 26.32
CA LEU A 386 6.68 12.74 26.45
C LEU A 386 5.88 13.42 27.57
N THR A 387 6.60 13.97 28.55
CA THR A 387 6.00 14.80 29.60
C THR A 387 5.88 16.23 29.08
N PRO A 388 4.72 16.89 29.24
CA PRO A 388 4.58 18.29 28.86
C PRO A 388 5.37 19.21 29.80
N ASP A 389 5.73 20.39 29.32
CA ASP A 389 6.47 21.38 30.10
C ASP A 389 5.56 22.02 31.17
N SER A 390 4.27 22.18 30.87
CA SER A 390 3.22 22.59 31.82
C SER A 390 1.85 22.05 31.41
N GLY A 391 0.86 22.19 32.29
CA GLY A 391 -0.51 21.67 32.12
C GLY A 391 -0.79 20.42 32.95
N GLU A 392 -2.05 19.98 32.96
CA GLU A 392 -2.48 18.75 33.63
C GLU A 392 -2.77 17.64 32.62
N VAL A 393 -2.30 16.42 32.89
CA VAL A 393 -2.60 15.24 32.07
C VAL A 393 -3.06 14.07 32.94
N LYS A 394 -4.25 13.54 32.64
CA LYS A 394 -4.85 12.36 33.27
C LYS A 394 -5.11 11.28 32.21
N ARG A 395 -4.66 10.06 32.49
CA ARG A 395 -4.87 8.87 31.65
C ARG A 395 -5.65 7.82 32.44
N ALA A 396 -6.56 7.14 31.77
CA ALA A 396 -7.31 6.06 32.40
C ALA A 396 -6.48 4.78 32.53
N ASP A 397 -6.91 3.88 33.43
CA ASP A 397 -6.33 2.55 33.55
C ASP A 397 -6.60 1.71 32.29
N GLY A 398 -5.56 1.36 31.57
CA GLY A 398 -5.68 0.59 30.34
C GLY A 398 -4.46 0.76 29.45
N ARG A 399 -4.29 -0.16 28.51
CA ARG A 399 -3.17 -0.08 27.57
C ARG A 399 -3.49 0.95 26.48
N VAL A 400 -2.56 1.88 26.29
CA VAL A 400 -2.48 2.74 25.10
C VAL A 400 -1.43 2.13 24.18
N ALA A 401 -1.72 1.96 22.91
CA ALA A 401 -0.72 1.54 21.93
C ALA A 401 -0.47 2.65 20.92
N TYR A 402 0.81 2.90 20.63
CA TYR A 402 1.26 3.91 19.70
C TYR A 402 1.96 3.26 18.51
N LEU A 403 1.32 3.31 17.34
CA LEU A 403 1.95 2.98 16.06
C LEU A 403 2.61 4.25 15.51
N SER A 404 3.93 4.31 15.63
CA SER A 404 4.73 5.35 15.00
C SER A 404 4.79 5.14 13.48
N GLN A 405 5.10 6.20 12.74
CA GLN A 405 5.37 6.14 11.30
C GLN A 405 6.48 5.12 10.94
N ARG A 406 7.42 4.84 11.87
CA ARG A 406 8.54 3.94 11.65
C ARG A 406 8.22 2.47 11.93
N LEU A 407 7.05 2.15 12.49
CA LEU A 407 6.64 0.79 12.86
C LEU A 407 7.71 0.05 13.71
N ASP A 408 8.38 0.77 14.60
CA ASP A 408 9.53 0.35 15.40
C ASP A 408 9.15 -0.37 16.71
N LEU A 409 7.93 -0.90 16.77
CA LEU A 409 7.36 -1.46 18.00
C LEU A 409 7.75 -2.93 18.22
N LEU A 410 8.12 -3.63 17.15
CA LEU A 410 8.54 -5.03 17.18
C LEU A 410 10.06 -5.15 17.29
N ASP A 411 10.53 -6.25 17.89
CA ASP A 411 11.95 -6.59 17.90
C ASP A 411 12.33 -7.18 16.54
N ASP A 412 13.12 -6.44 15.77
CA ASP A 412 13.52 -6.78 14.39
C ASP A 412 14.34 -8.09 14.33
N ALA A 413 15.02 -8.46 15.42
CA ALA A 413 15.81 -9.70 15.50
C ALA A 413 14.94 -10.94 15.79
N ARG A 414 13.73 -10.74 16.33
CA ARG A 414 12.80 -11.83 16.65
C ARG A 414 11.90 -12.15 15.48
N THR A 415 11.44 -13.39 15.45
CA THR A 415 10.42 -13.81 14.49
C THR A 415 9.06 -13.15 14.77
N VAL A 416 8.18 -13.12 13.77
CA VAL A 416 6.81 -12.63 13.96
C VAL A 416 6.09 -13.41 15.06
N ALA A 417 6.27 -14.73 15.11
CA ALA A 417 5.69 -15.59 16.12
C ALA A 417 6.21 -15.31 17.54
N GLU A 418 7.50 -15.02 17.70
CA GLU A 418 8.11 -14.66 18.99
C GLU A 418 7.68 -13.27 19.46
N ASN A 419 7.57 -12.31 18.54
CA ASN A 419 6.99 -11.01 18.86
C ASN A 419 5.55 -11.16 19.36
N LEU A 420 4.70 -11.90 18.65
CA LEU A 420 3.32 -12.14 19.13
C LEU A 420 3.30 -12.88 20.47
N ALA A 421 4.23 -13.80 20.71
CA ALA A 421 4.38 -14.48 22.01
C ALA A 421 4.64 -13.50 23.15
N ALA A 422 5.47 -12.49 22.91
CA ALA A 422 5.79 -11.47 23.91
C ALA A 422 4.61 -10.54 24.19
N PHE A 423 3.79 -10.25 23.17
CA PHE A 423 2.60 -9.40 23.31
C PHE A 423 1.41 -10.12 23.93
N ALA A 424 1.26 -11.42 23.68
CA ALA A 424 0.15 -12.26 24.16
C ALA A 424 0.67 -13.53 24.87
N PRO A 425 1.32 -13.39 26.04
CA PRO A 425 1.99 -14.51 26.72
C PRO A 425 1.03 -15.58 27.24
N ALA A 426 -0.23 -15.25 27.54
CA ALA A 426 -1.22 -16.23 28.00
C ALA A 426 -1.92 -16.95 26.85
N MET A 427 -1.76 -16.47 25.61
CA MET A 427 -2.37 -17.08 24.42
C MET A 427 -1.66 -18.38 24.03
N PRO A 428 -2.39 -19.51 23.88
CA PRO A 428 -1.81 -20.78 23.45
C PRO A 428 -1.08 -20.68 22.10
N PRO A 429 0.04 -21.41 21.90
CA PRO A 429 0.80 -21.35 20.64
C PRO A 429 -0.02 -21.65 19.39
N ALA A 430 -0.93 -22.64 19.44
CA ALA A 430 -1.79 -22.99 18.32
C ALA A 430 -2.76 -21.84 17.95
N GLU A 431 -3.26 -21.11 18.94
CA GLU A 431 -4.15 -19.97 18.73
C GLU A 431 -3.38 -18.78 18.16
N ARG A 432 -2.16 -18.52 18.65
CA ARG A 432 -1.25 -17.51 18.08
C ARG A 432 -0.93 -17.80 16.61
N MET A 433 -0.66 -19.06 16.25
CA MET A 433 -0.40 -19.43 14.86
C MET A 433 -1.64 -19.30 13.97
N ASN A 434 -2.83 -19.63 14.48
CA ASN A 434 -4.08 -19.41 13.75
C ASN A 434 -4.33 -17.91 13.52
N LEU A 435 -4.05 -17.09 14.53
CA LEU A 435 -4.13 -15.64 14.42
C LEU A 435 -3.17 -15.10 13.34
N LEU A 436 -1.90 -15.50 13.40
CA LEU A 436 -0.91 -15.11 12.39
C LEU A 436 -1.31 -15.54 10.98
N ALA A 437 -1.92 -16.73 10.84
CA ALA A 437 -2.44 -17.18 9.55
C ALA A 437 -3.59 -16.30 9.01
N ARG A 438 -4.39 -15.66 9.88
CA ARG A 438 -5.42 -14.66 9.48
C ARG A 438 -4.77 -13.37 9.00
N PHE A 439 -3.67 -12.95 9.63
CA PHE A 439 -2.78 -11.89 9.13
C PHE A 439 -1.84 -12.36 8.01
N LEU A 440 -2.07 -13.57 7.48
CA LEU A 440 -1.42 -14.16 6.30
C LEU A 440 0.06 -14.52 6.48
N PHE A 441 0.52 -14.57 7.73
CA PHE A 441 1.77 -15.22 8.11
C PHE A 441 1.54 -16.73 8.23
N ARG A 442 1.56 -17.43 7.09
CA ARG A 442 1.35 -18.89 7.02
C ARG A 442 2.69 -19.63 6.92
N GLY A 443 2.77 -20.80 7.55
CA GLY A 443 3.93 -21.70 7.46
C GLY A 443 5.22 -21.02 7.92
N THR A 444 6.27 -21.09 7.08
CA THR A 444 7.60 -20.55 7.39
C THR A 444 7.62 -19.03 7.55
N ARG A 445 6.68 -18.29 6.94
CA ARG A 445 6.65 -16.82 7.05
C ARG A 445 6.43 -16.30 8.47
N ALA A 446 5.70 -17.04 9.32
CA ALA A 446 5.54 -16.68 10.73
C ALA A 446 6.84 -16.79 11.55
N HIS A 447 7.82 -17.53 11.01
CA HIS A 447 9.12 -17.78 11.62
C HIS A 447 10.24 -16.95 10.98
N LEU A 448 9.89 -15.98 10.13
CA LEU A 448 10.86 -15.01 9.62
C LEU A 448 11.09 -13.91 10.66
N PRO A 449 12.34 -13.43 10.82
CA PRO A 449 12.64 -12.22 11.59
C PRO A 449 11.84 -11.02 11.08
N VAL A 450 11.45 -10.11 11.96
CA VAL A 450 10.70 -8.91 11.55
C VAL A 450 11.55 -7.99 10.65
N GLY A 451 12.86 -7.94 10.86
CA GLY A 451 13.76 -7.07 10.09
C GLY A 451 13.89 -7.40 8.59
N VAL A 452 13.43 -8.58 8.14
CA VAL A 452 13.45 -8.96 6.71
C VAL A 452 12.09 -8.76 6.02
N LEU A 453 11.07 -8.30 6.75
CA LEU A 453 9.74 -8.09 6.22
C LEU A 453 9.67 -6.81 5.39
N SER A 454 8.85 -6.82 4.33
CA SER A 454 8.44 -5.59 3.65
C SER A 454 7.67 -4.65 4.59
N GLY A 455 7.56 -3.36 4.24
CA GLY A 455 6.81 -2.38 5.04
C GLY A 455 5.36 -2.81 5.35
N GLY A 456 4.64 -3.31 4.33
CA GLY A 456 3.28 -3.83 4.48
C GLY A 456 3.20 -5.11 5.33
N GLU A 457 4.16 -6.02 5.20
CA GLU A 457 4.28 -7.17 6.11
C GLU A 457 4.56 -6.73 7.55
N ARG A 458 5.47 -5.78 7.75
CA ARG A 458 5.81 -5.26 9.08
C ARG A 458 4.62 -4.58 9.75
N LEU A 459 3.80 -3.85 9.00
CA LEU A 459 2.55 -3.30 9.50
C LEU A 459 1.61 -4.42 9.96
N ARG A 460 1.37 -5.43 9.12
CA ARG A 460 0.50 -6.56 9.50
C ARG A 460 0.98 -7.28 10.75
N ALA A 461 2.28 -7.54 10.85
CA ALA A 461 2.88 -8.15 12.04
C ALA A 461 2.65 -7.26 13.27
N THR A 462 2.85 -5.96 13.12
CA THR A 462 2.64 -4.97 14.19
C THR A 462 1.19 -4.93 14.63
N LEU A 463 0.24 -4.87 13.69
CA LEU A 463 -1.20 -4.89 13.98
C LEU A 463 -1.60 -6.19 14.68
N ALA A 464 -1.10 -7.35 14.24
CA ALA A 464 -1.36 -8.62 14.89
C ALA A 464 -0.88 -8.62 16.34
N CYS A 465 0.33 -8.12 16.60
CA CYS A 465 0.90 -8.06 17.94
C CYS A 465 0.17 -7.05 18.84
N VAL A 466 -0.14 -5.85 18.31
CA VAL A 466 -0.74 -4.75 19.08
C VAL A 466 -2.21 -5.02 19.40
N LEU A 467 -3.01 -5.43 18.41
CA LEU A 467 -4.46 -5.60 18.58
C LEU A 467 -4.82 -6.80 19.46
N PHE A 468 -3.95 -7.81 19.51
CA PHE A 468 -4.14 -9.03 20.32
C PHE A 468 -3.24 -9.08 21.54
N ALA A 469 -2.62 -7.95 21.90
CA ALA A 469 -1.79 -7.88 23.07
C ALA A 469 -2.58 -8.15 24.36
N GLU A 470 -1.89 -8.59 25.42
CA GLU A 470 -2.47 -8.86 26.72
C GLU A 470 -1.80 -7.95 27.78
N PRO A 471 -2.54 -6.98 28.36
CA PRO A 471 -3.93 -6.62 28.08
C PRO A 471 -4.10 -5.93 26.71
N ALA A 472 -5.30 -6.03 26.13
CA ALA A 472 -5.64 -5.43 24.85
C ALA A 472 -5.69 -3.90 24.94
N PRO A 473 -5.28 -3.17 23.87
CA PRO A 473 -5.29 -1.72 23.89
C PRO A 473 -6.71 -1.15 23.88
N GLN A 474 -6.97 -0.18 24.75
CA GLN A 474 -8.23 0.58 24.82
C GLN A 474 -8.16 1.90 24.03
N LEU A 475 -6.95 2.40 23.80
CA LEU A 475 -6.67 3.57 22.96
C LEU A 475 -5.56 3.23 21.95
N LEU A 476 -5.83 3.38 20.66
CA LEU A 476 -4.82 3.32 19.60
C LEU A 476 -4.44 4.73 19.15
N LEU A 477 -3.15 4.98 19.00
CA LEU A 477 -2.60 6.20 18.46
C LEU A 477 -1.82 5.83 17.20
N LEU A 478 -2.22 6.37 16.05
CA LEU A 478 -1.70 6.00 14.74
C LEU A 478 -1.10 7.26 14.10
N ASP A 479 0.21 7.28 13.90
CA ASP A 479 0.92 8.41 13.31
C ASP A 479 1.24 8.14 11.83
N GLU A 480 0.44 8.73 10.94
CA GLU A 480 0.55 8.56 9.47
C GLU A 480 0.64 7.09 9.04
N PRO A 481 -0.31 6.23 9.47
CA PRO A 481 -0.16 4.79 9.34
C PRO A 481 -0.25 4.31 7.89
N THR A 482 -0.78 5.12 6.97
CA THR A 482 -0.92 4.82 5.55
C THR A 482 0.31 5.22 4.73
N ASN A 483 1.21 6.04 5.27
CA ASN A 483 2.41 6.46 4.54
C ASN A 483 3.31 5.25 4.27
N ASN A 484 3.79 5.13 3.03
CA ASN A 484 4.62 4.02 2.55
C ASN A 484 3.91 2.63 2.52
N LEU A 485 2.58 2.59 2.62
CA LEU A 485 1.82 1.37 2.39
C LEU A 485 1.37 1.27 0.95
N ASP A 486 1.34 0.04 0.41
CA ASP A 486 0.58 -0.21 -0.80
C ASP A 486 -0.93 -0.20 -0.53
N LEU A 487 -1.70 -0.10 -1.61
CA LEU A 487 -3.17 -0.06 -1.56
C LEU A 487 -3.76 -1.27 -0.83
N VAL A 488 -3.12 -2.44 -0.95
CA VAL A 488 -3.52 -3.69 -0.30
C VAL A 488 -3.35 -3.60 1.21
N SER A 489 -2.17 -3.17 1.67
CA SER A 489 -1.84 -3.02 3.08
C SER A 489 -2.67 -1.92 3.74
N ALA A 490 -2.97 -0.84 3.02
CA ALA A 490 -3.90 0.20 3.46
C ALA A 490 -5.30 -0.38 3.68
N GLY A 491 -5.84 -1.17 2.75
CA GLY A 491 -7.14 -1.84 2.91
C GLY A 491 -7.18 -2.84 4.09
N GLN A 492 -6.06 -3.45 4.43
CA GLN A 492 -5.94 -4.32 5.62
C GLN A 492 -5.98 -3.51 6.92
N LEU A 493 -5.30 -2.37 6.95
CA LEU A 493 -5.38 -1.43 8.09
C LEU A 493 -6.81 -0.93 8.28
N GLU A 494 -7.48 -0.51 7.21
CA GLU A 494 -8.90 -0.10 7.23
C GLU A 494 -9.79 -1.20 7.82
N SER A 495 -9.60 -2.45 7.37
CA SER A 495 -10.34 -3.62 7.89
C SER A 495 -10.10 -3.83 9.39
N ALA A 496 -8.85 -3.68 9.85
CA ALA A 496 -8.49 -3.86 11.25
C ALA A 496 -9.06 -2.74 12.15
N LEU A 497 -8.99 -1.49 11.70
CA LEU A 497 -9.56 -0.34 12.43
C LEU A 497 -11.08 -0.38 12.48
N ASN A 498 -11.73 -0.89 11.43
CA ASN A 498 -13.17 -1.08 11.44
C ASN A 498 -13.64 -2.18 12.40
N ALA A 499 -12.83 -3.22 12.61
CA ALA A 499 -13.09 -4.26 13.61
C ALA A 499 -12.76 -3.83 15.05
N TYR A 500 -12.00 -2.76 15.25
CA TYR A 500 -11.57 -2.27 16.56
C TYR A 500 -12.71 -1.60 17.33
N GLN A 501 -12.87 -1.95 18.60
CA GLN A 501 -14.00 -1.53 19.45
C GLN A 501 -13.60 -0.53 20.56
N GLY A 502 -12.34 -0.09 20.58
CA GLY A 502 -11.86 0.94 21.49
C GLY A 502 -11.93 2.34 20.89
N ALA A 503 -11.18 3.28 21.46
CA ALA A 503 -10.98 4.61 20.86
C ALA A 503 -9.70 4.65 20.05
N PHE A 504 -9.64 5.46 18.99
CA PHE A 504 -8.38 5.73 18.31
C PHE A 504 -8.23 7.17 17.89
N VAL A 505 -6.98 7.64 17.88
CA VAL A 505 -6.57 8.88 17.23
C VAL A 505 -5.69 8.50 16.06
N VAL A 506 -6.07 8.95 14.86
CA VAL A 506 -5.28 8.74 13.65
C VAL A 506 -4.87 10.07 13.05
N VAL A 507 -3.57 10.21 12.81
CA VAL A 507 -3.00 11.25 11.97
C VAL A 507 -2.95 10.69 10.56
N SER A 508 -3.68 11.30 9.63
CA SER A 508 -3.64 10.95 8.23
C SER A 508 -4.12 12.12 7.39
N HIS A 509 -3.55 12.26 6.20
CA HIS A 509 -3.99 13.21 5.16
C HIS A 509 -4.85 12.54 4.08
N ASP A 510 -5.14 11.25 4.19
CA ASP A 510 -5.95 10.49 3.23
C ASP A 510 -7.44 10.54 3.62
N GLU A 511 -8.19 11.42 2.98
CA GLU A 511 -9.63 11.60 3.23
C GLU A 511 -10.46 10.35 2.94
N ARG A 512 -10.06 9.54 1.97
CA ARG A 512 -10.77 8.31 1.65
C ARG A 512 -10.56 7.27 2.75
N PHE A 513 -9.33 7.11 3.22
CA PHE A 513 -9.02 6.28 4.39
C PHE A 513 -9.79 6.74 5.63
N LEU A 514 -9.81 8.05 5.93
CA LEU A 514 -10.55 8.60 7.07
C LEU A 514 -12.06 8.33 6.96
N SER A 515 -12.64 8.43 5.76
CA SER A 515 -14.03 8.07 5.50
C SER A 515 -14.29 6.57 5.75
N GLU A 516 -13.44 5.69 5.22
CA GLU A 516 -13.59 4.24 5.36
C GLU A 516 -13.49 3.74 6.81
N VAL A 517 -12.68 4.38 7.64
CA VAL A 517 -12.56 4.05 9.08
C VAL A 517 -13.62 4.74 9.95
N ARG A 518 -14.55 5.49 9.34
CA ARG A 518 -15.72 6.12 9.99
C ARG A 518 -15.34 7.01 11.18
N ILE A 519 -14.58 8.06 10.93
CA ILE A 519 -14.20 9.05 11.95
C ILE A 519 -15.44 9.74 12.55
N ASP A 520 -15.48 9.84 13.88
CA ASP A 520 -16.55 10.52 14.64
C ASP A 520 -16.24 12.01 14.83
N ARG A 521 -14.96 12.35 14.98
CA ARG A 521 -14.51 13.72 15.29
C ARG A 521 -13.23 14.06 14.54
N ARG A 522 -13.23 15.19 13.86
CA ARG A 522 -12.04 15.74 13.21
C ARG A 522 -11.48 16.90 14.03
N LEU A 523 -10.18 16.88 14.24
CA LEU A 523 -9.43 17.91 14.96
C LEU A 523 -8.35 18.47 14.05
N ARG A 524 -8.20 19.80 14.05
CA ARG A 524 -7.09 20.48 13.40
C ARG A 524 -6.17 21.10 14.45
N LEU A 525 -4.89 20.76 14.36
CA LEU A 525 -3.83 21.39 15.14
C LEU A 525 -3.21 22.50 14.30
N ASP A 526 -3.42 23.75 14.73
CA ASP A 526 -2.93 24.92 14.03
C ASP A 526 -2.54 26.01 15.03
N GLY A 527 -1.43 26.70 14.79
CA GLY A 527 -0.90 27.73 15.71
C GLY A 527 -0.77 27.26 17.17
N GLY A 528 -0.48 25.97 17.40
CA GLY A 528 -0.36 25.37 18.73
C GLY A 528 -1.66 25.12 19.49
N LYS A 529 -2.81 25.24 18.82
CA LYS A 529 -4.15 25.01 19.40
C LYS A 529 -4.90 23.93 18.63
N LEU A 530 -5.81 23.26 19.32
CA LEU A 530 -6.75 22.31 18.71
C LEU A 530 -8.09 22.98 18.46
N ALA A 531 -8.55 22.93 17.22
CA ALA A 531 -9.89 23.33 16.83
C ALA A 531 -10.67 22.12 16.29
N ALA A 532 -11.99 22.15 16.40
CA ALA A 532 -12.84 21.26 15.62
C ALA A 532 -12.65 21.60 14.13
N HIS A 533 -12.58 20.55 13.30
CA HIS A 533 -12.51 20.67 11.85
C HIS A 533 -13.77 20.05 11.28
N ASP A 534 -14.41 20.73 10.33
CA ASP A 534 -15.58 20.18 9.63
C ASP A 534 -15.18 19.13 8.59
#